data_AF-A0A8J4SSZ8-F1
#
_entry.id   AF-A0A8J4SSZ8-F1
#
_cell.length_a   1.000
_cell.length_b   1.000
_cell.length_c   1.000
_cell.angle_alpha   90.00
_cell.angle_beta   90.00
_cell.angle_gamma   90.00
#
_symmetry.space_group_name_H-M   'P 1'
#
loop_
_entity.id
_entity.type
_entity.pdbx_description
1 polymer ?
#
loop_
_entity_poly.entity_id
_entity_poly.type
_entity_poly.pdbx_seq_one_letter_code
_entity_poly.pdbx_strand_id
1 'polypeptide(L)'
;MRLTSICFGRFVPWTRVPGAVWSGKQRKIPRLTHGRMSAFLDHMLLCEQNHQYLKNPCISSEVEAATLGDERRRELALEDQVFYDRYAEQFHRRFVSRHVQDTWTRLINSKRFDL
;
A
#
# COMPACT_ATOMS: atom_id res chain seq x y z
N MET A 1 30.96 -5.81 50.59
CA MET A 1 29.95 -6.22 49.59
C MET A 1 28.56 -5.77 50.04
N ARG A 2 28.06 -4.66 49.49
CA ARG A 2 26.68 -4.16 49.70
C ARG A 2 26.04 -3.79 48.35
N LEU A 3 26.16 -4.67 47.35
CA LEU A 3 25.73 -4.41 45.97
C LEU A 3 24.54 -5.25 45.52
N THR A 4 23.78 -5.85 46.44
CA THR A 4 22.64 -6.73 46.10
C THR A 4 21.30 -6.25 46.65
N SER A 5 21.15 -4.95 46.96
CA SER A 5 19.91 -4.43 47.56
C SER A 5 19.30 -3.24 46.82
N ILE A 6 19.34 -3.21 45.48
CA ILE A 6 18.66 -2.14 44.72
C ILE A 6 17.67 -2.75 43.73
N CYS A 7 16.46 -2.94 44.27
CA CYS A 7 15.19 -2.58 43.64
C CYS A 7 14.82 -3.28 42.32
N PHE A 8 14.41 -4.55 42.41
CA PHE A 8 13.28 -5.00 41.60
C PHE A 8 12.03 -4.24 42.08
N GLY A 9 11.60 -3.22 41.34
CA GLY A 9 10.29 -2.57 41.57
C GLY A 9 10.26 -1.04 41.70
N ARG A 10 11.39 -0.32 41.61
CA ARG A 10 11.37 1.15 41.50
C ARG A 10 11.93 1.60 40.17
N PHE A 11 11.06 2.19 39.34
CA PHE A 11 11.44 2.86 38.11
C PHE A 11 12.44 3.98 38.45
N VAL A 12 13.70 3.82 38.06
CA VAL A 12 14.71 4.88 38.19
C VAL A 12 14.52 5.85 37.03
N PRO A 13 14.22 7.14 37.28
CA PRO A 13 14.24 8.16 36.24
C PRO A 13 15.68 8.26 35.71
N TRP A 14 15.92 7.79 34.49
CA TRP A 14 17.22 7.92 33.85
C TRP A 14 17.49 9.41 33.58
N THR A 15 18.39 10.03 34.33
CA THR A 15 18.86 11.40 34.07
C THR A 15 19.75 11.45 32.83
N ARG A 16 20.47 10.36 32.51
CA ARG A 16 21.25 10.17 31.28
C ARG A 16 21.26 8.68 30.89
N VAL A 17 21.05 8.37 29.61
CA VAL A 17 21.20 7.01 29.04
C VAL A 17 22.55 6.99 28.30
N PRO A 18 23.50 6.11 28.65
CA PRO A 18 24.78 6.05 27.97
C PRO A 18 24.62 5.48 26.57
N GLY A 19 25.22 6.13 25.57
CA GLY A 19 25.13 5.70 24.17
C GLY A 19 23.76 5.98 23.55
N ALA A 20 23.27 5.04 22.73
CA ALA A 20 22.01 5.21 22.00
C ALA A 20 20.78 5.06 22.90
N VAL A 21 19.80 5.97 22.76
CA VAL A 21 18.63 6.06 23.65
C VAL A 21 17.69 4.85 23.54
N TRP A 22 17.54 4.29 22.34
CA TRP A 22 16.54 3.26 22.02
C TRP A 22 17.13 1.86 21.79
N SER A 23 18.45 1.72 21.81
CA SER A 23 19.15 0.47 21.48
C SER A 23 20.24 0.15 22.49
N GLY A 24 20.69 -1.11 22.51
CA GLY A 24 21.71 -1.58 23.45
C GLY A 24 21.17 -2.08 24.80
N LYS A 25 22.11 -2.39 25.71
CA LYS A 25 21.84 -3.03 27.01
C LYS A 25 21.15 -2.10 28.00
N GLN A 26 21.54 -0.82 28.03
CA GLN A 26 20.90 0.22 28.82
C GLN A 26 20.16 1.17 27.87
N ARG A 27 18.83 1.19 27.93
CA ARG A 27 17.98 1.97 27.03
C ARG A 27 16.83 2.62 27.80
N LYS A 28 16.28 3.70 27.24
CA LYS A 28 15.06 4.32 27.78
C LYS A 28 13.88 3.37 27.53
N ILE A 29 13.20 2.97 28.60
CA ILE A 29 12.00 2.14 28.52
C ILE A 29 10.79 3.07 28.39
N PRO A 30 10.11 3.14 27.22
CA PRO A 30 8.91 3.94 27.08
C PRO A 30 7.78 3.36 27.95
N ARG A 31 7.04 4.23 28.62
CA ARG A 31 5.88 3.82 29.42
C ARG A 31 4.68 3.58 28.50
N LEU A 32 3.89 2.56 28.84
CA LEU A 32 2.59 2.35 28.23
C LEU A 32 1.60 3.34 28.89
N THR A 33 1.22 4.36 28.15
CA THR A 33 0.23 5.35 28.60
C THR A 33 -1.18 4.86 28.29
N HIS A 34 -2.18 5.35 29.02
CA HIS A 34 -3.57 4.99 28.78
C HIS A 34 -4.00 5.27 27.32
N GLY A 35 -3.63 6.43 26.75
CA GLY A 35 -3.92 6.74 25.35
C GLY A 35 -3.27 5.79 24.34
N ARG A 36 -2.11 5.20 24.66
CA ARG A 36 -1.49 4.16 23.80
C ARG A 36 -2.21 2.82 23.92
N MET A 37 -2.76 2.52 25.11
CA MET A 37 -3.60 1.33 25.30
C MET A 37 -4.93 1.46 24.56
N SER A 38 -5.59 2.61 24.65
CA SER A 38 -6.87 2.84 23.96
C SER A 38 -6.71 2.79 22.45
N ALA A 39 -5.72 3.49 21.88
CA ALA A 39 -5.49 3.46 20.44
C ALA A 39 -5.16 2.05 19.91
N PHE A 40 -4.47 1.24 20.72
CA PHE A 40 -4.20 -0.15 20.37
C PHE A 40 -5.49 -1.00 20.39
N LEU A 41 -6.35 -0.82 21.39
CA LEU A 41 -7.64 -1.50 21.48
C LEU A 41 -8.56 -1.10 20.33
N ASP A 42 -8.63 0.18 19.99
CA ASP A 42 -9.41 0.70 18.85
C ASP A 42 -8.95 0.06 17.53
N HIS A 43 -7.64 -0.04 17.34
CA HIS A 43 -7.07 -0.72 16.17
C HIS A 43 -7.43 -2.22 16.14
N MET A 44 -7.37 -2.91 17.29
CA MET A 44 -7.78 -4.31 17.35
C MET A 44 -9.26 -4.50 17.01
N LEU A 45 -10.13 -3.60 17.47
CA LEU A 45 -11.56 -3.64 17.16
C LEU A 45 -11.80 -3.48 15.65
N LEU A 46 -11.11 -2.56 14.99
CA LEU A 46 -11.18 -2.39 13.53
C LEU A 46 -10.68 -3.63 12.79
N CYS A 47 -9.60 -4.25 13.26
CA CYS A 47 -9.11 -5.49 12.66
C CYS A 47 -10.13 -6.63 12.79
N GLU A 48 -10.80 -6.74 13.94
CA GLU A 48 -11.84 -7.75 14.15
C GLU A 48 -13.04 -7.51 13.22
N GLN A 49 -13.51 -6.27 13.13
CA GLN A 49 -14.60 -5.90 12.23
C GLN A 49 -14.25 -6.23 10.77
N ASN A 50 -13.05 -5.85 10.31
CA ASN A 50 -12.59 -6.17 8.97
C ASN A 50 -12.50 -7.67 8.73
N HIS A 51 -12.03 -8.45 9.72
CA HIS A 51 -11.99 -9.90 9.62
C HIS A 51 -13.39 -10.49 9.46
N GLN A 52 -14.39 -9.98 10.19
CA GLN A 52 -15.78 -10.41 10.07
C GLN A 52 -16.34 -10.10 8.68
N TYR A 53 -16.09 -8.89 8.13
CA TYR A 53 -16.54 -8.52 6.79
C TYR A 53 -15.91 -9.36 5.69
N LEU A 54 -14.62 -9.68 5.81
CA LEU A 54 -13.88 -10.44 4.80
C LEU A 54 -14.10 -11.96 4.90
N LYS A 55 -14.77 -12.45 5.95
CA LYS A 55 -14.98 -13.89 6.18
C LYS A 55 -15.92 -14.54 5.17
N ASN A 56 -16.90 -13.79 4.68
CA ASN A 56 -17.96 -14.31 3.80
C ASN A 56 -17.88 -13.61 2.44
N PRO A 57 -17.07 -14.12 1.49
CA PRO A 57 -17.03 -13.56 0.15
C PRO A 57 -18.37 -13.78 -0.57
N CYS A 58 -18.75 -12.83 -1.43
CA CYS A 58 -19.98 -12.90 -2.23
C CYS A 58 -19.91 -13.96 -3.33
N ILE A 59 -18.71 -14.28 -3.79
CA ILE A 59 -18.42 -15.23 -4.87
C ILE A 59 -17.52 -16.31 -4.29
N SER A 60 -17.78 -17.59 -4.63
CA SER A 60 -16.90 -18.68 -4.22
C SER A 60 -15.62 -18.68 -5.06
N SER A 61 -14.52 -19.17 -4.50
CA SER A 61 -13.22 -19.21 -5.18
C SER A 61 -13.24 -19.98 -6.50
N GLU A 62 -14.12 -20.97 -6.64
CA GLU A 62 -14.28 -21.76 -7.87
C GLU A 62 -14.93 -20.94 -8.99
N VAL A 63 -15.95 -20.14 -8.65
CA VAL A 63 -16.63 -19.25 -9.59
C VAL A 63 -15.69 -18.11 -9.98
N GLU A 64 -15.00 -17.52 -9.00
CA GLU A 64 -14.00 -16.49 -9.24
C GLU A 64 -12.89 -16.99 -10.18
N ALA A 65 -12.34 -18.19 -9.95
CA ALA A 65 -11.31 -18.76 -10.83
C ALA A 65 -11.80 -19.01 -12.26
N ALA A 66 -13.08 -19.35 -12.43
CA ALA A 66 -13.69 -19.54 -13.74
C ALA A 66 -13.92 -18.21 -14.49
N THR A 67 -14.27 -17.13 -13.79
CA THR A 67 -14.56 -15.82 -14.39
C THR A 67 -13.34 -14.90 -14.50
N LEU A 68 -12.30 -15.15 -13.68
CA LEU A 68 -11.12 -14.28 -13.52
C LEU A 68 -10.48 -13.90 -14.86
N GLY A 69 -10.34 -14.87 -15.77
CA GLY A 69 -9.68 -14.65 -17.05
C GLY A 69 -10.45 -13.69 -17.96
N ASP A 70 -11.78 -13.80 -17.99
CA ASP A 70 -12.63 -12.97 -18.83
C ASP A 70 -12.89 -11.59 -18.19
N GLU A 71 -13.07 -11.54 -16.87
CA GLU A 71 -13.18 -10.30 -16.11
C GLU A 71 -11.91 -9.47 -16.25
N ARG A 72 -10.74 -10.08 -16.07
CA ARG A 72 -9.44 -9.41 -16.24
C ARG A 72 -9.24 -8.88 -17.65
N ARG A 73 -9.66 -9.62 -18.69
CA ARG A 73 -9.60 -9.11 -20.08
C ARG A 73 -10.51 -7.90 -20.28
N ARG A 74 -11.71 -7.90 -19.69
CA ARG A 74 -12.63 -6.76 -19.76
C ARG A 74 -12.09 -5.55 -19.02
N GLU A 75 -11.54 -5.74 -17.82
CA GLU A 75 -10.92 -4.68 -17.03
C GLU A 75 -9.73 -4.07 -17.76
N LEU A 76 -8.83 -4.90 -18.30
CA LEU A 76 -7.70 -4.41 -19.10
C LEU A 76 -8.16 -3.63 -20.34
N ALA A 77 -9.20 -4.08 -21.03
CA ALA A 77 -9.75 -3.34 -22.16
C ALA A 77 -10.33 -1.97 -21.76
N LEU A 78 -10.96 -1.89 -20.59
CA LEU A 78 -11.46 -0.63 -20.03
C LEU A 78 -10.32 0.30 -19.61
N GLU A 79 -9.28 -0.24 -18.95
CA GLU A 79 -8.09 0.53 -18.56
C GLU A 79 -7.36 1.08 -19.79
N ASP A 80 -7.18 0.24 -20.81
CA ASP A 80 -6.59 0.65 -22.10
C ASP A 80 -7.41 1.77 -22.73
N GLN A 81 -8.74 1.62 -22.77
CA GLN A 81 -9.62 2.65 -23.32
C GLN A 81 -9.50 3.98 -22.57
N VAL A 82 -9.54 3.95 -21.23
CA VAL A 82 -9.36 5.16 -20.39
C VAL A 82 -7.99 5.80 -20.63
N PHE A 83 -6.95 4.99 -20.79
CA PHE A 83 -5.62 5.47 -21.11
C PHE A 83 -5.57 6.13 -22.49
N TYR A 84 -6.12 5.47 -23.51
CA TYR A 84 -6.19 5.99 -24.88
C TYR A 84 -6.99 7.29 -24.95
N ASP A 85 -8.11 7.39 -24.25
CA ASP A 85 -8.95 8.60 -24.23
C ASP A 85 -8.18 9.78 -23.61
N ARG A 86 -7.53 9.57 -22.46
CA ARG A 86 -6.68 10.59 -21.83
C ARG A 86 -5.52 11.02 -22.73
N TYR A 87 -4.87 10.05 -23.38
CA TYR A 87 -3.79 10.34 -24.31
C TYR A 87 -4.31 11.13 -25.52
N ALA A 88 -5.48 10.77 -26.04
CA ALA A 88 -6.08 11.41 -27.18
C ALA A 88 -6.46 12.86 -26.90
N GLU A 89 -7.00 13.15 -25.71
CA GLU A 89 -7.24 14.52 -25.27
C GLU A 89 -5.94 15.35 -25.26
N GLN A 90 -4.86 14.82 -24.67
CA GLN A 90 -3.57 15.51 -24.62
C GLN A 90 -2.97 15.71 -26.02
N PHE A 91 -3.10 14.70 -26.88
CA PHE A 91 -2.64 14.77 -28.26
C PHE A 91 -3.40 15.84 -29.04
N HIS A 92 -4.73 15.89 -28.92
CA HIS A 92 -5.56 16.87 -29.62
C HIS A 92 -5.29 18.31 -29.15
N ARG A 93 -5.02 18.51 -27.84
CA ARG A 93 -4.55 19.81 -27.31
C ARG A 93 -3.25 20.29 -27.98
N ARG A 94 -2.34 19.37 -28.31
CA ARG A 94 -1.05 19.70 -28.94
C ARG A 94 -1.13 19.77 -30.46
N PHE A 95 -1.97 18.94 -31.07
CA PHE A 95 -2.10 18.80 -32.52
C PHE A 95 -3.57 18.85 -32.94
N VAL A 96 -4.11 20.06 -33.02
CA VAL A 96 -5.54 20.32 -33.28
C VAL A 96 -6.05 19.71 -34.59
N SER A 97 -5.21 19.70 -35.63
CA SER A 97 -5.59 19.21 -36.97
C SER A 97 -5.29 17.72 -37.20
N ARG A 98 -4.72 17.01 -36.21
CA ARG A 98 -4.31 15.61 -36.36
C ARG A 98 -5.16 14.73 -35.46
N HIS A 99 -5.58 13.58 -36.00
CA HIS A 99 -6.15 12.51 -35.19
C HIS A 99 -5.07 11.51 -34.79
N VAL A 100 -5.14 11.06 -33.54
CA VAL A 100 -4.23 10.08 -32.94
C VAL A 100 -4.12 8.83 -33.82
N GLN A 101 -5.26 8.31 -34.26
CA GLN A 101 -5.34 7.10 -35.08
C GLN A 101 -4.58 7.26 -36.40
N ASP A 102 -4.80 8.37 -37.12
CA ASP A 102 -4.12 8.62 -38.39
C ASP A 102 -2.60 8.74 -38.22
N THR A 103 -2.15 9.38 -37.13
CA THR A 103 -0.72 9.49 -36.84
C THR A 103 -0.08 8.16 -36.51
N TRP A 104 -0.72 7.30 -35.71
CA TRP A 104 -0.20 5.96 -35.43
C TRP A 104 -0.16 5.10 -36.68
N THR A 105 -1.21 5.16 -37.51
CA THR A 105 -1.27 4.38 -38.76
C THR A 105 -0.15 4.79 -39.72
N ARG A 106 0.12 6.10 -39.86
CA ARG A 106 1.26 6.61 -40.65
C ARG A 106 2.61 6.17 -40.07
N LEU A 107 2.77 6.20 -38.74
CA LEU A 107 4.00 5.77 -38.07
C LEU A 107 4.30 4.30 -38.32
N ILE A 108 3.30 3.41 -38.17
CA ILE A 108 3.43 1.97 -38.42
C ILE A 108 3.82 1.72 -39.88
N ASN A 109 3.13 2.36 -40.83
CA ASN A 109 3.41 2.19 -42.26
C ASN A 109 4.77 2.75 -42.68
N SER A 110 5.29 3.74 -41.96
CA SER A 110 6.63 4.31 -42.21
C SER A 110 7.77 3.54 -41.56
N LYS A 111 7.47 2.60 -40.66
CA LYS A 111 8.47 1.82 -39.93
C LYS A 111 9.05 0.76 -40.87
N ARG A 112 10.29 0.97 -41.32
CA ARG A 112 11.08 -0.09 -41.94
C ARG A 112 11.63 -0.98 -40.82
N PHE A 113 11.23 -2.24 -40.84
CA PHE A 113 11.89 -3.27 -40.03
C PHE A 113 13.09 -3.76 -40.82
N ASP A 114 14.28 -3.73 -40.23
CA ASP A 114 15.43 -4.45 -40.78
C ASP A 114 15.10 -5.94 -40.65
N LEU A 115 14.91 -6.61 -41.79
CA LEU A 115 14.70 -8.06 -41.91
C LEU A 115 16.04 -8.77 -41.99
#